data_AF-A0A2I1HMD5-F1
#
_entry.id   AF-A0A2I1HMD5-F1
#
_cell.length_a   1.000
_cell.length_b   1.000
_cell.length_c   1.000
_cell.angle_alpha   90.00
_cell.angle_beta   90.00
_cell.angle_gamma   90.00
#
_symmetry.space_group_name_H-M   'P 1'
#
loop_
_entity.id
_entity.type
_entity.pdbx_description
1 polymer ?
#
loop_
_entity_poly.entity_id
_entity_poly.type
_entity_poly.pdbx_seq_one_letter_code
_entity_poly.pdbx_strand_id
1 'polypeptide(L)'
;MQIYGLCCVIENKETPIPLQNVVVEANIVDMITEVTICQTYKNIEKDPIEARYKFPIHEAAAVCGFEADIDGQRKVKGIVKEANKAAKEYTEAIEKGHGAYLLESESADVFQCSIGNITSGQTIVVKITYVSELKHDSETEKIRFVLPTYIAPRYGSSASTSSSDDGKILEPDTVLYSEEANFYLDLTVTCRMTSIIQNIESPSHKISTEMNIDENPKISKITLVDQITYLEKDFILVVKSKDLDQPR
;
A
#
# COMPACT_ATOMS: atom_id res chain seq x y z
N MET A 1 -16.99 -10.29 -4.60
CA MET A 1 -16.44 -9.58 -3.43
C MET A 1 -14.94 -9.74 -3.53
N GLN A 2 -14.17 -8.66 -3.62
CA GLN A 2 -12.83 -8.68 -4.22
C GLN A 2 -11.79 -8.44 -3.13
N ILE A 3 -11.17 -9.52 -2.65
CA ILE A 3 -10.42 -9.47 -1.41
C ILE A 3 -8.97 -9.98 -1.60
N TYR A 4 -8.04 -9.02 -1.57
CA TYR A 4 -6.58 -9.04 -1.29
C TYR A 4 -5.53 -9.36 -2.36
N GLY A 5 -4.29 -9.11 -1.93
CA GLY A 5 -3.18 -8.59 -2.69
C GLY A 5 -2.16 -9.59 -3.24
N LEU A 6 -1.56 -10.44 -2.40
CA LEU A 6 -0.46 -11.31 -2.81
C LEU A 6 -0.99 -12.68 -3.29
N CYS A 7 -0.71 -13.07 -4.53
CA CYS A 7 -1.12 -14.33 -5.15
C CYS A 7 0.10 -15.13 -5.61
N CYS A 8 0.06 -16.46 -5.52
CA CYS A 8 1.06 -17.36 -6.12
C CYS A 8 0.45 -18.22 -7.22
N VAL A 9 1.26 -18.73 -8.14
CA VAL A 9 0.80 -19.69 -9.16
C VAL A 9 1.20 -21.10 -8.71
N ILE A 10 0.21 -21.96 -8.46
CA ILE A 10 0.39 -23.37 -8.10
C ILE A 10 -0.33 -24.22 -9.14
N GLU A 11 0.37 -25.14 -9.81
CA GLU A 11 -0.20 -26.02 -10.84
C GLU A 11 -0.98 -25.26 -11.95
N ASN A 12 -0.46 -24.11 -12.41
CA ASN A 12 -1.12 -23.20 -13.37
C ASN A 12 -2.44 -22.58 -12.90
N LYS A 13 -2.70 -22.57 -11.59
CA LYS A 13 -3.82 -21.88 -10.97
C LYS A 13 -3.30 -20.81 -10.01
N GLU A 14 -3.75 -19.57 -10.17
CA GLU A 14 -3.42 -18.58 -9.13
C GLU A 14 -4.18 -18.92 -7.85
N THR A 15 -3.44 -18.93 -6.77
CA THR A 15 -3.90 -19.24 -5.42
C THR A 15 -3.58 -18.02 -4.56
N PRO A 16 -4.58 -17.41 -3.91
CA PRO A 16 -4.34 -16.26 -3.05
C PRO A 16 -3.54 -16.69 -1.83
N ILE A 17 -2.58 -15.88 -1.41
CA ILE A 17 -1.87 -16.08 -0.16
C ILE A 17 -2.65 -15.35 0.92
N PRO A 18 -3.03 -16.03 2.03
CA PRO A 18 -3.83 -15.40 3.07
C PRO A 18 -3.13 -14.17 3.67
N LEU A 19 -3.68 -12.99 3.41
CA LEU A 19 -3.35 -11.77 4.12
C LEU A 19 -3.89 -11.87 5.55
N GLN A 20 -3.00 -11.73 6.53
CA GLN A 20 -3.27 -11.93 7.95
C GLN A 20 -3.52 -10.64 8.70
N ASN A 21 -2.90 -9.54 8.24
CA ASN A 21 -3.00 -8.24 8.90
C ASN A 21 -2.64 -7.11 7.95
N VAL A 22 -3.28 -5.95 8.12
CA VAL A 22 -2.97 -4.71 7.41
C VAL A 22 -2.92 -3.56 8.41
N VAL A 23 -1.77 -2.91 8.47
CA VAL A 23 -1.56 -1.70 9.26
C VAL A 23 -1.19 -0.56 8.31
N VAL A 24 -1.89 0.56 8.42
CA VAL A 24 -1.63 1.76 7.64
C VAL A 24 -1.40 2.92 8.59
N GLU A 25 -0.24 3.55 8.45
CA GLU A 25 0.12 4.77 9.15
C GLU A 25 0.29 5.89 8.13
N ALA A 26 -0.53 6.93 8.24
CA ALA A 26 -0.42 8.12 7.42
C ALA A 26 -0.01 9.32 8.28
N ASN A 27 1.00 10.06 7.83
CA ASN A 27 1.44 11.32 8.40
C ASN A 27 1.15 12.43 7.40
N ILE A 28 0.13 13.23 7.69
CA ILE A 28 -0.20 14.43 6.93
C ILE A 28 0.55 15.60 7.55
N VAL A 29 1.38 16.26 6.75
CA VAL A 29 2.00 17.53 7.08
C VAL A 29 1.53 18.53 6.03
N ASP A 30 0.56 19.35 6.42
CA ASP A 30 -0.06 20.33 5.53
C ASP A 30 -0.60 19.70 4.24
N MET A 31 -0.04 20.02 3.07
CA MET A 31 -0.48 19.50 1.78
C MET A 31 0.30 18.25 1.33
N ILE A 32 1.13 17.65 2.19
CA ILE A 32 1.88 16.43 1.86
C ILE A 32 1.45 15.33 2.82
N THR A 33 1.30 14.12 2.30
CA THR A 33 1.15 12.91 3.12
C THR A 33 2.32 11.98 2.89
N GLU A 34 2.86 11.42 3.96
CA GLU A 34 3.64 10.19 3.94
C GLU A 34 2.74 9.07 4.41
N VAL A 35 2.73 7.93 3.72
CA VAL A 35 1.93 6.77 4.08
C VAL A 35 2.84 5.55 4.13
N THR A 36 2.75 4.80 5.22
CA THR A 36 3.38 3.50 5.39
C THR A 36 2.29 2.44 5.48
N ILE A 37 2.36 1.46 4.59
CA ILE A 37 1.46 0.29 4.56
C ILE A 37 2.29 -0.93 4.94
N CYS A 38 1.85 -1.66 5.96
CA CYS A 38 2.42 -2.92 6.41
C CYS A 38 1.39 -4.04 6.22
N GLN A 39 1.75 -5.06 5.46
CA GLN A 39 0.88 -6.20 5.17
C GLN A 39 1.56 -7.50 5.56
N THR A 40 0.87 -8.31 6.35
CA THR A 40 1.42 -9.58 6.85
C THR A 40 0.84 -10.75 6.08
N TYR A 41 1.69 -11.52 5.42
CA TYR A 41 1.32 -12.72 4.67
C TYR A 41 1.95 -13.95 5.31
N LYS A 42 1.29 -15.09 5.20
CA LYS A 42 1.85 -16.38 5.62
C LYS A 42 1.68 -17.41 4.51
N ASN A 43 2.77 -18.06 4.14
CA ASN A 43 2.68 -19.24 3.28
C ASN A 43 2.10 -20.40 4.09
N ILE A 44 0.87 -20.81 3.80
CA ILE A 44 0.20 -21.97 4.40
C ILE A 44 0.35 -23.25 3.57
N GLU A 45 0.95 -23.14 2.39
CA GLU A 45 1.22 -24.26 1.50
C GLU A 45 2.36 -25.12 2.03
N LYS A 46 2.45 -26.36 1.54
CA LYS A 46 3.49 -27.32 1.95
C LYS A 46 4.84 -27.02 1.32
N ASP A 47 4.82 -26.40 0.14
CA ASP A 47 6.01 -26.14 -0.66
C ASP A 47 6.36 -24.64 -0.66
N PRO A 48 7.62 -24.27 -0.95
CA PRO A 48 7.98 -22.88 -1.18
C PRO A 48 7.22 -22.29 -2.36
N ILE A 49 6.77 -21.05 -2.22
CA ILE A 49 5.99 -20.35 -3.24
C ILE A 49 6.68 -19.07 -3.69
N GLU A 50 6.42 -18.67 -4.94
CA GLU A 50 6.64 -17.32 -5.42
C GLU A 50 5.31 -16.60 -5.53
N ALA A 51 5.31 -15.34 -5.11
CA ALA A 51 4.12 -14.59 -4.81
C ALA A 51 4.21 -13.18 -5.41
N ARG A 52 3.08 -12.66 -5.89
CA ARG A 52 3.00 -11.34 -6.55
C ARG A 52 1.83 -10.55 -6.04
N TYR A 53 2.02 -9.26 -5.81
CA TYR A 53 0.98 -8.34 -5.34
C TYR A 53 0.98 -7.06 -6.16
N LYS A 54 -0.17 -6.73 -6.75
CA LYS A 54 -0.41 -5.41 -7.30
C LYS A 54 -1.17 -4.55 -6.30
N PHE A 55 -0.69 -3.34 -6.03
CA PHE A 55 -1.40 -2.37 -5.17
C PHE A 55 -1.56 -1.02 -5.85
N PRO A 56 -2.71 -0.35 -5.63
CA PRO A 56 -2.93 0.97 -6.16
C PRO A 56 -2.24 1.99 -5.26
N ILE A 57 -1.59 2.97 -5.87
CA ILE A 57 -1.23 4.24 -5.21
C ILE A 57 -1.79 5.39 -6.01
N HIS A 58 -1.94 6.55 -5.37
CA HIS A 58 -2.36 7.74 -6.10
C HIS A 58 -1.34 8.08 -7.20
N GLU A 59 -1.77 8.47 -8.39
CA GLU A 59 -0.88 8.77 -9.54
C GLU A 59 0.20 9.82 -9.23
N ALA A 60 -0.11 10.74 -8.31
CA ALA A 60 0.81 11.77 -7.83
C ALA A 60 1.67 11.32 -6.63
N ALA A 61 1.70 10.01 -6.33
CA ALA A 61 2.51 9.46 -5.25
C ALA A 61 3.86 8.97 -5.76
N ALA A 62 4.87 9.06 -4.91
CA ALA A 62 6.19 8.50 -5.14
C ALA A 62 6.51 7.50 -4.04
N VAL A 63 6.78 6.25 -4.41
CA VAL A 63 7.30 5.23 -3.48
C VAL A 63 8.73 5.61 -3.10
N CYS A 64 8.97 5.75 -1.80
CA CYS A 64 10.26 6.15 -1.24
C CYS A 64 10.85 5.11 -0.27
N GLY A 65 10.10 4.05 0.06
CA GLY A 65 10.57 2.99 0.93
C GLY A 65 9.95 1.64 0.60
N PHE A 66 10.76 0.60 0.68
CA PHE A 66 10.33 -0.80 0.61
C PHE A 66 11.16 -1.63 1.60
N GLU A 67 10.49 -2.40 2.44
CA GLU A 67 11.10 -3.34 3.37
C GLU A 67 10.30 -4.65 3.38
N ALA A 68 10.99 -5.77 3.55
CA ALA A 68 10.37 -7.06 3.85
C ALA A 68 10.94 -7.60 5.16
N ASP A 69 10.09 -7.83 6.15
CA ASP A 69 10.45 -8.53 7.38
C ASP A 69 10.09 -10.02 7.25
N ILE A 70 11.04 -10.89 7.55
CA ILE A 70 10.93 -12.34 7.42
C ILE A 70 10.96 -12.93 8.81
N ASP A 71 9.83 -13.51 9.22
CA ASP A 71 9.62 -14.15 10.53
C ASP A 71 9.95 -13.28 11.76
N GLY A 72 10.04 -11.95 11.60
CA GLY A 72 10.46 -11.03 12.67
C GLY A 72 11.96 -11.04 12.95
N GLN A 73 12.76 -11.76 12.14
CA GLN A 73 14.17 -12.04 12.41
C GLN A 73 15.10 -11.36 11.42
N ARG A 74 14.68 -11.25 10.16
CA ARG A 74 15.50 -10.70 9.09
C ARG A 74 14.73 -9.62 8.34
N LYS A 75 15.35 -8.45 8.22
CA LYS A 75 14.83 -7.35 7.40
C LYS A 75 15.61 -7.23 6.11
N VAL A 76 14.89 -7.20 5.00
CA VAL A 76 15.39 -6.86 3.67
C VAL A 76 14.98 -5.42 3.38
N LYS A 77 15.95 -4.59 3.01
CA LYS A 77 15.70 -3.20 2.64
C LYS A 77 15.86 -3.03 1.13
N GLY A 78 14.85 -2.45 0.49
CA GLY A 78 14.89 -2.13 -0.93
C GLY A 78 15.95 -1.08 -1.25
N ILE A 79 16.62 -1.28 -2.39
CA ILE A 79 17.57 -0.30 -2.96
C ILE A 79 17.09 -0.02 -4.37
N VAL A 80 16.86 1.25 -4.68
CA VAL A 80 16.44 1.68 -6.02
C VAL A 80 17.55 1.39 -7.02
N LYS A 81 17.19 0.73 -8.12
CA LYS A 81 18.07 0.35 -9.22
C LYS A 81 17.34 0.57 -10.55
N GLU A 82 18.11 0.59 -11.64
CA GLU A 82 17.53 0.49 -12.98
C GLU A 82 16.72 -0.82 -13.10
N ALA A 83 15.57 -0.77 -13.78
CA ALA A 83 14.63 -1.88 -13.91
C ALA A 83 15.31 -3.18 -14.38
N ASN A 84 16.02 -3.14 -15.52
CA ASN A 84 16.77 -4.29 -16.06
C ASN A 84 17.70 -4.94 -15.03
N LYS A 85 18.41 -4.11 -14.24
CA LYS A 85 19.36 -4.60 -13.24
C LYS A 85 18.62 -5.23 -12.06
N ALA A 86 17.55 -4.60 -11.58
CA ALA A 86 16.72 -5.12 -10.50
C ALA A 86 16.08 -6.47 -10.88
N ALA A 87 15.51 -6.55 -12.08
CA ALA A 87 14.93 -7.74 -12.67
C ALA A 87 15.95 -8.89 -12.77
N LYS A 88 17.13 -8.61 -13.33
CA LYS A 88 18.21 -9.61 -13.44
C LYS A 88 18.65 -10.14 -12.08
N GLU A 89 18.90 -9.27 -11.11
CA GLU A 89 19.31 -9.68 -9.77
C GLU A 89 18.23 -10.50 -9.06
N TYR A 90 16.96 -10.15 -9.26
CA TYR A 90 15.82 -10.92 -8.75
C TYR A 90 15.82 -12.34 -9.34
N THR A 91 15.83 -12.47 -10.67
CA THR A 91 15.82 -13.77 -11.35
C THR A 91 16.99 -14.65 -10.94
N GLU A 92 18.22 -14.10 -10.92
CA GLU A 92 19.40 -14.84 -10.49
C GLU A 92 19.32 -15.34 -9.03
N ALA A 93 18.64 -14.60 -8.15
CA ALA A 93 18.44 -15.02 -6.76
C ALA A 93 17.41 -16.16 -6.67
N ILE A 94 16.32 -16.09 -7.44
CA ILE A 94 15.32 -17.15 -7.52
C ILE A 94 15.92 -18.44 -8.08
N GLU A 95 16.70 -18.37 -9.16
CA GLU A 95 17.38 -19.53 -9.76
C GLU A 95 18.33 -20.24 -8.79
N LYS A 96 18.91 -19.50 -7.84
CA LYS A 96 19.79 -20.02 -6.78
C LYS A 96 19.02 -20.53 -5.55
N GLY A 97 17.69 -20.47 -5.56
CA GLY A 97 16.84 -20.85 -4.44
C GLY A 97 16.98 -19.89 -3.25
N HIS A 98 17.30 -18.62 -3.48
CA HIS A 98 17.32 -17.58 -2.45
C HIS A 98 15.98 -16.84 -2.41
N GLY A 99 15.63 -16.30 -1.24
CA GLY A 99 14.54 -15.34 -1.14
C GLY A 99 14.88 -14.07 -1.91
N ALA A 100 13.98 -13.60 -2.77
CA ALA A 100 14.15 -12.38 -3.55
C ALA A 100 12.89 -11.51 -3.47
N TYR A 101 13.09 -10.19 -3.52
CA TYR A 101 12.04 -9.20 -3.30
C TYR A 101 12.23 -8.07 -4.30
N LEU A 102 11.22 -7.81 -5.11
CA LEU A 102 11.25 -6.83 -6.18
C LEU A 102 9.98 -5.98 -6.11
N LEU A 103 10.11 -4.68 -6.30
CA LEU A 103 8.99 -3.74 -6.37
C LEU A 103 9.16 -2.87 -7.61
N GLU A 104 8.16 -2.88 -8.48
CA GLU A 104 8.19 -2.22 -9.79
C GLU A 104 6.92 -1.41 -10.02
N SER A 105 7.05 -0.27 -10.70
CA SER A 105 5.89 0.48 -11.21
C SER A 105 5.39 -0.19 -12.48
N GLU A 106 4.15 -0.63 -12.46
CA GLU A 106 3.45 -1.17 -13.62
C GLU A 106 2.85 -0.04 -14.46
N SER A 107 2.11 0.85 -13.80
CA SER A 107 1.54 2.08 -14.35
C SER A 107 1.82 3.26 -13.41
N ALA A 108 1.28 4.44 -13.73
CA ALA A 108 1.39 5.63 -12.88
C ALA A 108 0.75 5.44 -11.50
N ASP A 109 -0.26 4.57 -11.40
CA ASP A 109 -1.09 4.36 -10.21
C ASP A 109 -1.06 2.91 -9.69
N VAL A 110 -0.30 2.01 -10.30
CA VAL A 110 -0.19 0.60 -9.89
C VAL A 110 1.27 0.18 -9.76
N PHE A 111 1.57 -0.47 -8.64
CA PHE A 111 2.88 -1.08 -8.37
C PHE A 111 2.72 -2.58 -8.16
N GLN A 112 3.66 -3.35 -8.71
CA GLN A 112 3.77 -4.79 -8.53
C GLN A 112 4.93 -5.12 -7.59
N CYS A 113 4.65 -5.85 -6.52
CA CYS A 113 5.64 -6.46 -5.64
C CYS A 113 5.74 -7.96 -5.93
N SER A 114 6.93 -8.45 -6.27
CA SER A 114 7.24 -9.86 -6.46
C SER A 114 8.11 -10.36 -5.31
N ILE A 115 7.71 -11.46 -4.69
CA ILE A 115 8.38 -12.07 -3.53
C ILE A 115 8.55 -13.55 -3.83
N GLY A 116 9.78 -13.99 -4.05
CA GLY A 116 10.05 -15.37 -4.38
C GLY A 116 10.64 -16.18 -3.24
N ASN A 117 10.41 -17.49 -3.33
CA ASN A 117 10.89 -18.50 -2.39
C ASN A 117 10.44 -18.28 -0.93
N ILE A 118 9.16 -17.97 -0.73
CA ILE A 118 8.54 -17.93 0.59
C ILE A 118 8.35 -19.38 1.05
N THR A 119 9.08 -19.82 2.06
CA THR A 119 9.04 -21.23 2.50
C THR A 119 7.74 -21.58 3.25
N SER A 120 7.41 -22.88 3.33
CA SER A 120 6.22 -23.33 4.06
C SER A 120 6.21 -22.83 5.51
N GLY A 121 5.11 -22.23 5.93
CA GLY A 121 4.91 -21.66 7.26
C GLY A 121 5.57 -20.31 7.50
N GLN A 122 6.39 -19.81 6.57
CA GLN A 122 7.09 -18.53 6.69
C GLN A 122 6.10 -17.35 6.66
N THR A 123 6.36 -16.37 7.52
CA THR A 123 5.60 -15.13 7.60
C THR A 123 6.43 -13.99 7.04
N ILE A 124 5.84 -13.22 6.14
CA ILE A 124 6.45 -12.05 5.53
C ILE A 124 5.62 -10.81 5.84
N VAL A 125 6.26 -9.76 6.36
CA VAL A 125 5.65 -8.43 6.47
C VAL A 125 6.22 -7.55 5.38
N VAL A 126 5.38 -7.22 4.39
CA VAL A 126 5.71 -6.29 3.32
C VAL A 126 5.39 -4.88 3.79
N LYS A 127 6.40 -4.01 3.80
CA LYS A 127 6.26 -2.61 4.19
C LYS A 127 6.61 -1.69 3.04
N ILE A 128 5.67 -0.82 2.69
CA ILE A 128 5.80 0.12 1.58
C ILE A 128 5.54 1.52 2.12
N THR A 129 6.47 2.43 1.85
CA THR A 129 6.33 3.84 2.20
C THR A 129 6.29 4.68 0.94
N TYR A 130 5.31 5.56 0.84
CA TYR A 130 5.18 6.51 -0.25
C TYR A 130 4.81 7.89 0.27
N VAL A 131 5.14 8.91 -0.52
CA VAL A 131 4.72 10.30 -0.29
C VAL A 131 3.77 10.73 -1.39
N SER A 132 2.81 11.60 -1.09
CA SER A 132 1.89 12.15 -2.09
C SER A 132 1.46 13.57 -1.73
N GLU A 133 1.25 14.40 -2.75
CA GLU A 133 0.67 15.72 -2.61
C GLU A 133 -0.86 15.63 -2.49
N LEU A 134 -1.42 16.40 -1.55
CA LEU A 134 -2.84 16.47 -1.26
C LEU A 134 -3.47 17.66 -1.97
N LYS A 135 -4.59 17.42 -2.66
CA LYS A 135 -5.34 18.50 -3.29
C LYS A 135 -5.93 19.42 -2.23
N HIS A 136 -5.66 20.72 -2.37
CA HIS A 136 -6.20 21.79 -1.57
C HIS A 136 -7.31 22.52 -2.35
N ASP A 137 -8.45 22.73 -1.70
CA ASP A 137 -9.53 23.58 -2.18
C ASP A 137 -9.44 24.94 -1.47
N SER A 138 -9.06 25.98 -2.22
CA SER A 138 -8.89 27.34 -1.72
C SER A 138 -10.19 28.02 -1.30
N GLU A 139 -11.34 27.62 -1.86
CA GLU A 139 -12.63 28.21 -1.47
C GLU A 139 -13.09 27.68 -0.10
N THR A 140 -12.77 26.42 0.19
CA THR A 140 -13.21 25.75 1.42
C THR A 140 -12.13 25.59 2.48
N GLU A 141 -10.87 25.93 2.17
CA GLU A 141 -9.67 25.72 3.00
C GLU A 141 -9.50 24.25 3.44
N LYS A 142 -9.87 23.32 2.55
CA LYS A 142 -9.88 21.88 2.83
C LYS A 142 -8.79 21.17 2.05
N ILE A 143 -8.11 20.24 2.71
CA ILE A 143 -7.31 19.21 2.03
C ILE A 143 -8.08 17.89 2.01
N ARG A 144 -7.81 17.09 0.98
CA ARG A 144 -8.40 15.77 0.83
C ARG A 144 -7.31 14.70 0.73
N PHE A 145 -7.25 13.85 1.75
CA PHE A 145 -6.47 12.62 1.73
C PHE A 145 -7.34 11.46 1.24
N VAL A 146 -6.79 10.67 0.32
CA VAL A 146 -7.41 9.44 -0.17
C VAL A 146 -6.38 8.33 0.00
N LEU A 147 -6.75 7.29 0.74
CA LEU A 147 -6.05 6.02 0.75
C LEU A 147 -6.81 5.11 -0.21
N PRO A 148 -6.23 4.78 -1.39
CA PRO A 148 -6.82 3.82 -2.31
C PRO A 148 -6.83 2.44 -1.68
N THR A 149 -7.92 1.72 -1.91
CA THR A 149 -8.16 0.43 -1.24
C THR A 149 -8.61 -0.66 -2.19
N TYR A 150 -8.90 -0.25 -3.42
CA TYR A 150 -9.50 -1.08 -4.43
C TYR A 150 -8.78 -0.87 -5.76
N ILE A 151 -8.25 -1.95 -6.34
CA ILE A 151 -7.92 -1.99 -7.75
C ILE A 151 -9.19 -2.41 -8.48
N ALA A 152 -9.91 -1.41 -8.99
CA ALA A 152 -10.99 -1.68 -9.93
C ALA A 152 -10.40 -2.33 -11.20
N PRO A 153 -11.10 -3.28 -11.85
CA PRO A 153 -10.79 -3.72 -13.22
C PRO A 153 -11.03 -2.58 -14.22
N ARG A 154 -10.31 -1.47 -14.07
CA ARG A 154 -10.39 -0.29 -14.96
C ARG A 154 -9.55 -0.49 -16.21
N TYR A 155 -8.61 -1.41 -16.16
CA TYR A 155 -7.86 -1.91 -17.28
C TYR A 155 -8.40 -3.31 -17.56
N GLY A 156 -9.15 -3.45 -18.66
CA GLY A 156 -9.54 -4.78 -19.13
C GLY A 156 -8.29 -5.65 -19.25
N SER A 157 -8.42 -6.95 -19.00
CA SER A 157 -7.33 -7.92 -19.04
C SER A 157 -6.31 -7.53 -20.11
N SER A 158 -5.14 -7.05 -19.68
CA SER A 158 -4.05 -6.77 -20.60
C SER A 158 -3.61 -8.13 -21.17
N ALA A 159 -4.27 -8.57 -22.24
CA ALA A 159 -3.83 -9.69 -23.07
C ALA A 159 -2.57 -9.33 -23.88
N SER A 160 -1.82 -8.32 -23.43
CA SER A 160 -0.50 -7.99 -23.92
C SER A 160 0.52 -8.66 -23.02
N THR A 161 0.99 -9.83 -23.45
CA THR A 161 2.44 -10.10 -23.48
C THR A 161 3.11 -8.95 -24.23
N SER A 162 3.21 -7.78 -23.62
CA SER A 162 4.17 -6.78 -24.02
C SER A 162 5.36 -7.02 -23.11
N SER A 163 6.34 -7.73 -23.65
CA SER A 163 7.74 -7.44 -23.36
C SER A 163 7.95 -5.96 -23.59
N SER A 164 7.60 -5.14 -22.60
CA SER A 164 8.00 -3.76 -22.55
C SER A 164 9.52 -3.80 -22.51
N ASP A 165 10.18 -3.16 -23.47
CA ASP A 165 11.65 -3.04 -23.55
C ASP A 165 12.22 -2.18 -22.39
N ASP A 166 11.42 -1.98 -21.34
CA ASP A 166 11.75 -1.23 -20.13
C ASP A 166 12.36 -2.12 -19.03
N GLY A 167 12.47 -3.43 -19.28
CA GLY A 167 13.23 -4.35 -18.44
C GLY A 167 12.50 -4.86 -17.20
N LYS A 168 11.20 -4.62 -17.08
CA LYS A 168 10.39 -4.98 -15.90
C LYS A 168 9.84 -6.40 -15.97
N ILE A 169 9.58 -7.02 -14.81
CA ILE A 169 8.97 -8.35 -14.71
C ILE A 169 7.51 -8.20 -14.28
N LEU A 170 6.66 -7.81 -15.23
CA LEU A 170 5.22 -7.61 -15.02
C LEU A 170 4.42 -8.78 -15.59
N GLU A 171 3.39 -9.22 -14.87
CA GLU A 171 2.46 -10.25 -15.37
C GLU A 171 1.08 -9.66 -15.71
N PRO A 172 0.39 -10.23 -16.73
CA PRO A 172 -0.89 -9.73 -17.21
C PRO A 172 -1.99 -9.79 -16.14
N ASP A 173 -3.01 -8.93 -16.28
CA ASP A 173 -4.04 -8.61 -15.27
C ASP A 173 -5.05 -9.71 -14.91
N THR A 174 -4.59 -10.95 -14.80
CA THR A 174 -5.38 -11.95 -14.09
C THR A 174 -5.10 -11.75 -12.61
N VAL A 175 -6.08 -11.20 -11.90
CA VAL A 175 -6.02 -11.06 -10.45
C VAL A 175 -7.10 -11.97 -9.90
N LEU A 176 -6.72 -13.12 -9.37
CA LEU A 176 -7.64 -14.02 -8.67
C LEU A 176 -7.86 -13.58 -7.22
N TYR A 177 -9.12 -13.64 -6.77
CA TYR A 177 -9.59 -13.05 -5.52
C TYR A 177 -10.04 -14.13 -4.52
N SER A 178 -9.76 -13.94 -3.24
CA SER A 178 -10.39 -14.71 -2.15
C SER A 178 -11.76 -14.10 -1.81
N GLU A 179 -12.70 -14.93 -1.34
CA GLU A 179 -14.01 -14.48 -0.84
C GLU A 179 -14.03 -14.23 0.67
N GLU A 180 -12.96 -14.61 1.40
CA GLU A 180 -12.91 -14.53 2.87
C GLU A 180 -11.73 -13.69 3.39
N ALA A 181 -12.05 -12.88 4.40
CA ALA A 181 -11.18 -11.91 5.05
C ALA A 181 -11.28 -12.06 6.57
N ASN A 182 -10.23 -12.58 7.20
CA ASN A 182 -10.17 -12.77 8.66
C ASN A 182 -9.18 -11.82 9.33
N PHE A 183 -9.01 -10.61 8.81
CA PHE A 183 -8.20 -9.58 9.44
C PHE A 183 -8.96 -8.26 9.54
N TYR A 184 -8.45 -7.34 10.34
CA TYR A 184 -8.94 -5.97 10.42
C TYR A 184 -7.87 -5.01 9.92
N LEU A 185 -8.32 -3.96 9.24
CA LEU A 185 -7.48 -2.81 8.94
C LEU A 185 -7.25 -2.00 10.21
N ASP A 186 -5.99 -1.85 10.59
CA ASP A 186 -5.56 -0.82 11.54
C ASP A 186 -5.12 0.41 10.75
N LEU A 187 -5.88 1.50 10.84
CA LEU A 187 -5.55 2.77 10.19
C LEU A 187 -5.38 3.85 11.25
N THR A 188 -4.18 4.45 11.26
CA THR A 188 -3.88 5.64 12.02
C THR A 188 -3.44 6.75 11.08
N VAL A 189 -4.11 7.90 11.17
CA VAL A 189 -3.69 9.13 10.47
C VAL A 189 -3.28 10.17 11.51
N THR A 190 -2.07 10.68 11.42
CA THR A 190 -1.63 11.83 12.21
C THR A 190 -1.58 13.06 11.31
N CYS A 191 -2.32 14.09 11.68
CA CYS A 191 -2.38 15.34 10.95
C CYS A 191 -1.61 16.41 11.71
N ARG A 192 -0.67 17.08 11.03
CA ARG A 192 0.11 18.20 11.53
C ARG A 192 -0.04 19.35 10.55
N MET A 193 -0.58 20.46 11.03
CA MET A 193 -0.82 21.65 10.23
C MET A 193 0.06 22.82 10.71
N THR A 194 0.24 23.80 9.84
CA THR A 194 0.88 25.07 10.20
C THR A 194 -0.06 25.98 10.99
N SER A 195 -1.36 25.83 10.75
CA SER A 195 -2.45 26.58 11.37
C SER A 195 -3.36 25.67 12.20
N ILE A 196 -4.30 26.29 12.90
CA ILE A 196 -5.27 25.57 13.75
C ILE A 196 -6.16 24.69 12.86
N ILE A 197 -6.26 23.42 13.23
CA ILE A 197 -7.22 22.49 12.63
C ILE A 197 -8.62 22.89 13.11
N GLN A 198 -9.50 23.21 12.16
CA GLN A 198 -10.87 23.64 12.44
C GLN A 198 -11.85 22.47 12.43
N ASN A 199 -11.66 21.53 11.51
CA ASN A 199 -12.55 20.39 11.35
C ASN A 199 -11.82 19.20 10.70
N ILE A 200 -12.20 17.99 11.09
CA ILE A 200 -11.76 16.73 10.50
C ILE A 200 -12.99 15.86 10.30
N GLU A 201 -13.23 15.42 9.07
CA GLU A 201 -14.36 14.56 8.73
C GLU A 201 -13.96 13.49 7.72
N SER A 202 -14.66 12.35 7.75
CA SER A 202 -14.55 11.33 6.71
C SER A 202 -15.93 11.09 6.08
N PRO A 203 -16.10 11.35 4.77
CA PRO A 203 -17.32 10.99 4.06
C PRO A 203 -17.41 9.49 3.75
N SER A 204 -16.35 8.73 4.00
CA SER A 204 -16.23 7.33 3.60
C SER A 204 -16.43 6.35 4.75
N HIS A 205 -15.85 6.61 5.92
CA HIS A 205 -15.79 5.68 7.04
C HIS A 205 -16.03 6.43 8.35
N LYS A 206 -16.49 5.74 9.39
CA LYS A 206 -16.60 6.35 10.72
C LYS A 206 -15.22 6.46 11.36
N ILE A 207 -14.90 7.63 11.89
CA ILE A 207 -13.60 7.94 12.46
C ILE A 207 -13.73 8.42 13.90
N SER A 208 -12.71 8.13 14.70
CA SER A 208 -12.48 8.72 16.01
C SER A 208 -11.34 9.72 15.85
N THR A 209 -11.56 10.94 16.34
CA THR A 209 -10.63 12.04 16.21
C THR A 209 -10.22 12.53 17.59
N GLU A 210 -8.93 12.42 17.89
CA GLU A 210 -8.30 13.04 19.04
C GLU A 210 -7.68 14.36 18.58
N MET A 211 -8.31 15.48 18.93
CA MET A 211 -7.83 16.82 18.57
C MET A 211 -6.94 17.41 19.66
N ASN A 212 -6.07 18.35 19.27
CA ASN A 212 -5.22 19.11 20.17
C ASN A 212 -4.24 18.22 20.96
N ILE A 213 -3.59 17.27 20.28
CA ILE A 213 -2.58 16.38 20.88
C ILE A 213 -1.50 17.23 21.57
N ASP A 214 -1.16 16.89 22.81
CA ASP A 214 -0.19 17.62 23.65
C ASP A 214 -0.51 19.12 23.77
N GLU A 215 -1.80 19.46 23.87
CA GLU A 215 -2.31 20.85 23.91
C GLU A 215 -2.02 21.68 22.65
N ASN A 216 -1.61 21.03 21.55
CA ASN A 216 -1.28 21.69 20.29
C ASN A 216 -2.45 21.62 19.30
N PRO A 217 -3.18 22.74 19.04
CA PRO A 217 -4.37 22.75 18.18
C PRO A 217 -4.09 22.55 16.69
N LYS A 218 -2.82 22.31 16.34
CA LYS A 218 -2.36 22.03 14.99
C LYS A 218 -2.09 20.54 14.76
N ILE A 219 -2.25 19.71 15.80
CA ILE A 219 -1.99 18.27 15.75
C ILE A 219 -3.25 17.51 16.16
N SER A 220 -3.66 16.58 15.30
CA SER A 220 -4.76 15.66 15.57
C SER A 220 -4.40 14.25 15.14
N LYS A 221 -4.93 13.26 15.86
CA LYS A 221 -4.82 11.84 15.52
C LYS A 221 -6.20 11.30 15.17
N ILE A 222 -6.27 10.53 14.08
CA ILE A 222 -7.49 9.95 13.55
C ILE A 222 -7.31 8.44 13.49
N THR A 223 -8.33 7.69 13.93
CA THR A 223 -8.41 6.24 13.84
C THR A 223 -9.79 5.81 13.34
N LEU A 224 -9.92 4.57 12.88
CA LEU A 224 -11.22 4.01 12.51
C LEU A 224 -12.01 3.62 13.77
N VAL A 225 -13.31 3.91 13.78
CA VAL A 225 -14.21 3.48 14.88
C VAL A 225 -14.61 2.02 14.69
N ASP A 226 -14.97 1.68 13.46
CA ASP A 226 -15.45 0.36 13.12
C ASP A 226 -14.24 -0.55 12.83
N GLN A 227 -14.29 -1.78 13.36
CA GLN A 227 -13.37 -2.83 12.95
C GLN A 227 -13.73 -3.24 11.51
N ILE A 228 -12.98 -2.70 10.56
CA ILE A 228 -13.22 -2.90 9.14
C ILE A 228 -12.37 -4.10 8.70
N THR A 229 -13.05 -5.16 8.28
CA THR A 229 -12.38 -6.38 7.80
C THR A 229 -11.73 -6.17 6.45
N TYR A 230 -12.33 -5.34 5.60
CA TYR A 230 -11.83 -4.99 4.28
C TYR A 230 -12.36 -3.61 3.89
N LEU A 231 -11.58 -2.89 3.11
CA LEU A 231 -11.99 -1.60 2.58
C LEU A 231 -12.80 -1.82 1.31
N GLU A 232 -14.13 -1.79 1.44
CA GLU A 232 -15.08 -1.85 0.30
C GLU A 232 -14.91 -0.72 -0.71
N LYS A 233 -14.36 0.39 -0.23
CA LYS A 233 -14.21 1.65 -0.92
C LYS A 233 -13.06 2.42 -0.30
N ASP A 234 -12.56 3.40 -1.04
CA ASP A 234 -11.42 4.20 -0.60
C ASP A 234 -11.71 4.93 0.71
N PHE A 235 -10.70 4.98 1.58
CA PHE A 235 -10.75 5.82 2.76
C PHE A 235 -10.44 7.27 2.35
N ILE A 236 -11.35 8.16 2.69
CA ILE A 236 -11.28 9.58 2.40
C ILE A 236 -11.28 10.33 3.72
N LEU A 237 -10.30 11.20 3.93
CA LEU A 237 -10.24 12.14 5.04
C LEU A 237 -10.22 13.56 4.48
N VAL A 238 -11.04 14.42 5.06
CA VAL A 238 -11.11 15.84 4.74
C VAL A 238 -10.71 16.61 5.98
N VAL A 239 -9.67 17.43 5.85
CA VAL A 239 -9.18 18.27 6.95
C VAL A 239 -9.32 19.72 6.55
N LYS A 240 -9.95 20.50 7.42
CA LYS A 240 -10.03 21.95 7.29
C LYS A 240 -9.07 22.60 8.28
N SER A 241 -8.20 23.47 7.80
CA SER A 241 -7.29 24.27 8.63
C SER A 241 -7.27 25.69 8.13
N LYS A 242 -7.17 26.64 9.06
CA LYS A 242 -7.21 28.08 8.76
C LYS A 242 -6.01 28.51 7.89
N ASP A 243 -6.19 29.48 7.01
CA ASP A 243 -5.10 30.18 6.32
C ASP A 243 -4.17 29.23 5.53
N LEU A 244 -4.71 28.13 4.97
CA LEU A 244 -3.92 27.08 4.31
C LEU A 244 -3.30 27.56 2.98
N ASP A 245 -3.87 28.62 2.40
CA ASP A 245 -3.49 29.28 1.16
C ASP A 245 -2.41 30.36 1.32
N GLN A 246 -2.06 30.72 2.57
CA GLN A 246 -1.08 31.76 2.82
C GLN A 246 0.35 31.25 2.54
N PRO A 247 1.19 32.06 1.88
CA PRO A 247 2.59 31.72 1.65
C PRO A 247 3.34 31.56 2.97
N ARG A 248 4.31 30.64 2.97
CA ARG A 248 5.08 30.22 4.15
C ARG A 248 6.52 30.68 4.07
#